data_AF-A0A524K2V5-F1
#
_entry.id   AF-A0A524K2V5-F1
#
_cell.length_a   1.000
_cell.length_b   1.000
_cell.length_c   1.000
_cell.angle_alpha   90.00
_cell.angle_beta   90.00
_cell.angle_gamma   90.00
#
_symmetry.space_group_name_H-M   'P 1'
#
loop_
_entity.id
_entity.type
_entity.pdbx_description
1 polymer ?
#
loop_
_entity_poly.entity_id
_entity_poly.type
_entity_poly.pdbx_seq_one_letter_code
_entity_poly.pdbx_strand_id
1 'polypeptide(L)'
;MKLRVLVLTLSLLGLGLCAEEPAVPDTAVMTTIAQAPSVALVAAPEAAVTPSTEVAAPAGEQAQLKDGYALLNGLLTLFENIPIPIVKVKKTPETEARMSPGLVEVDKRLSQLGVDSKAALEAGLIDKIFFYRYRRLLMHYKLIIMPVVRGELLKELFQRAFDDFTWNVTYEHWSWEDNDGIAKMAAATEEEFVQMMIYLDTRQKREELKKKIGKRMLPPPPARKKSEEKKPE
;
A
#
# COMPACT_ATOMS: atom_id res chain seq x y z
N MET A 1 12.05 -4.36 17.87
CA MET A 1 12.56 -5.76 17.77
C MET A 1 11.67 -6.68 16.92
N LYS A 2 10.33 -6.63 17.00
CA LYS A 2 9.44 -7.55 16.27
C LYS A 2 9.47 -7.42 14.73
N LEU A 3 9.66 -6.21 14.18
CA LEU A 3 9.73 -5.98 12.73
C LEU A 3 10.99 -6.57 12.08
N ARG A 4 12.12 -6.60 12.79
CA ARG A 4 13.35 -7.25 12.30
C ARG A 4 13.21 -8.77 12.23
N VAL A 5 12.47 -9.37 13.17
CA VAL A 5 12.15 -10.81 13.14
C VAL A 5 11.30 -11.13 11.92
N LEU A 6 10.34 -10.26 11.57
CA LEU A 6 9.49 -10.39 10.40
C LEU A 6 10.27 -10.44 9.08
N VAL A 7 11.22 -9.52 8.94
CA VAL A 7 12.07 -9.39 7.76
C VAL A 7 12.99 -10.60 7.64
N LEU A 8 13.53 -11.08 8.77
CA LEU A 8 14.30 -12.31 8.85
C LEU A 8 13.47 -13.56 8.49
N THR A 9 12.22 -13.68 8.97
CA THR A 9 11.36 -14.80 8.58
C THR A 9 10.96 -14.73 7.11
N LEU A 10 10.77 -13.54 6.53
CA LEU A 10 10.56 -13.38 5.09
C LEU A 10 11.80 -13.74 4.27
N SER A 11 13.01 -13.40 4.71
CA SER A 11 14.26 -13.88 4.10
C SER A 11 14.39 -15.41 4.17
N LEU A 12 13.99 -16.03 5.30
CA LEU A 12 14.05 -17.48 5.51
C LEU A 12 12.94 -18.25 4.77
N LEU A 13 11.76 -17.66 4.58
CA LEU A 13 10.62 -18.29 3.90
C LEU A 13 10.60 -18.01 2.39
N GLY A 14 11.23 -16.93 1.94
CA GLY A 14 11.09 -16.42 0.58
C GLY A 14 12.12 -16.93 -0.43
N LEU A 15 13.39 -17.12 -0.07
CA LEU A 15 14.43 -17.35 -1.08
C LEU A 15 15.56 -18.23 -0.55
N GLY A 16 15.44 -19.52 -0.78
CA GLY A 16 16.61 -20.32 -1.16
C GLY A 16 17.12 -19.84 -2.53
N LEU A 17 17.61 -18.60 -2.61
CA LEU A 17 18.44 -18.15 -3.72
C LEU A 17 19.80 -18.80 -3.50
N CYS A 18 20.03 -19.92 -4.19
CA CYS A 18 21.37 -20.38 -4.47
C CYS A 18 22.16 -19.19 -4.99
N ALA A 19 23.17 -18.77 -4.23
CA ALA A 19 24.30 -18.05 -4.78
C ALA A 19 25.03 -19.02 -5.71
N GLU A 20 24.58 -19.10 -6.95
CA GLU A 20 25.38 -19.66 -8.04
C GLU A 20 25.96 -18.44 -8.75
N GLU A 21 27.24 -18.21 -8.48
CA GLU A 21 28.08 -17.18 -9.08
C GLU A 21 28.28 -17.49 -10.57
N PRO A 22 27.73 -16.72 -11.52
CA PRO A 22 28.08 -16.91 -12.92
C PRO A 22 29.33 -16.08 -13.23
N ALA A 23 30.36 -16.78 -13.68
CA ALA A 23 31.57 -16.21 -14.26
C ALA A 23 31.24 -15.26 -15.42
N VAL A 24 31.90 -14.11 -15.40
CA VAL A 24 31.91 -13.08 -16.45
C VAL A 24 32.44 -13.66 -17.76
N PRO A 25 31.85 -13.28 -18.90
CA PRO A 25 32.71 -12.89 -20.01
C PRO A 25 32.37 -11.50 -20.57
N ASP A 26 33.44 -10.72 -20.73
CA ASP A 26 33.53 -9.51 -21.55
C ASP A 26 33.01 -9.76 -22.97
N THR A 27 32.13 -8.89 -23.47
CA THR A 27 32.14 -8.50 -24.89
C THR A 27 31.39 -7.18 -25.10
N ALA A 28 32.12 -6.17 -25.56
CA ALA A 28 31.59 -4.92 -26.09
C ALA A 28 31.28 -5.06 -27.59
N VAL A 29 30.13 -4.56 -28.07
CA VAL A 29 29.98 -3.98 -29.41
C VAL A 29 28.89 -2.88 -29.40
N MET A 30 29.23 -1.72 -29.96
CA MET A 30 28.35 -0.58 -30.28
C MET A 30 27.34 -0.90 -31.40
N THR A 31 26.23 -0.15 -31.50
CA THR A 31 25.75 0.53 -32.75
C THR A 31 24.34 1.17 -32.54
N THR A 32 24.32 2.48 -32.32
CA THR A 32 23.74 3.57 -33.16
C THR A 32 22.36 3.45 -33.87
N ILE A 33 21.47 4.39 -33.48
CA ILE A 33 20.47 5.24 -34.22
C ILE A 33 19.31 4.56 -35.01
N ALA A 34 18.05 4.86 -34.64
CA ALA A 34 17.16 5.85 -35.31
C ALA A 34 15.64 5.62 -35.08
N GLN A 35 14.93 6.75 -34.92
CA GLN A 35 13.66 7.10 -35.58
C GLN A 35 12.31 6.75 -34.90
N ALA A 36 11.67 7.83 -34.43
CA ALA A 36 10.24 7.93 -34.10
C ALA A 36 9.37 8.02 -35.37
N PRO A 37 8.07 7.74 -35.23
CA PRO A 37 7.13 8.81 -35.61
C PRO A 37 5.92 9.00 -34.67
N SER A 38 5.36 10.19 -34.88
CA SER A 38 4.28 10.92 -34.24
C SER A 38 2.88 10.28 -34.11
N VAL A 39 2.24 10.63 -32.98
CA VAL A 39 0.87 11.19 -32.79
C VAL A 39 -0.32 10.55 -33.53
N ALA A 40 -1.28 10.04 -32.75
CA ALA A 40 -2.70 10.23 -33.02
C ALA A 40 -3.50 10.35 -31.71
N LEU A 41 -4.09 11.54 -31.53
CA LEU A 41 -5.08 11.93 -30.55
C LEU A 41 -6.46 11.42 -31.01
N VAL A 42 -7.16 10.60 -30.22
CA VAL A 42 -8.60 10.34 -30.44
C VAL A 42 -9.34 10.40 -29.11
N ALA A 43 -10.43 11.16 -29.16
CA ALA A 43 -11.26 11.64 -28.09
C ALA A 43 -12.11 10.55 -27.40
N ALA A 44 -12.46 10.86 -26.15
CA ALA A 44 -13.49 10.20 -25.35
C ALA A 44 -14.88 10.27 -26.01
N PRO A 45 -15.76 9.33 -25.62
CA PRO A 45 -17.11 9.74 -25.26
C PRO A 45 -17.48 9.40 -23.81
N GLU A 46 -17.94 10.45 -23.17
CA GLU A 46 -18.82 10.56 -22.00
C GLU A 46 -20.14 9.79 -22.21
N ALA A 47 -20.56 8.94 -21.27
CA ALA A 47 -21.98 8.69 -21.00
C ALA A 47 -22.24 7.82 -19.75
N ALA A 48 -23.24 8.28 -19.00
CA ALA A 48 -24.19 7.52 -18.18
C ALA A 48 -23.74 7.05 -16.79
N VAL A 49 -23.85 7.99 -15.85
CA VAL A 49 -24.25 7.73 -14.45
C VAL A 49 -25.67 7.19 -14.43
N THR A 50 -25.87 6.01 -13.86
CA THR A 50 -27.17 5.55 -13.34
C THR A 50 -27.07 5.39 -11.81
N PRO A 51 -27.98 5.99 -11.04
CA PRO A 51 -28.12 5.68 -9.61
C PRO A 51 -29.11 4.53 -9.44
N SER A 52 -28.96 3.80 -8.33
CA SER A 52 -29.92 2.86 -7.69
C SER A 52 -29.45 1.42 -7.69
N THR A 53 -29.03 0.93 -6.53
CA THR A 53 -29.95 0.24 -5.60
C THR A 53 -29.11 -0.24 -4.43
N GLU A 54 -29.27 0.44 -3.29
CA GLU A 54 -28.75 0.01 -2.00
C GLU A 54 -29.54 -1.24 -1.57
N VAL A 55 -29.01 -2.42 -1.91
CA VAL A 55 -29.47 -3.68 -1.36
C VAL A 55 -28.84 -3.80 0.01
N ALA A 56 -29.64 -3.50 1.04
CA ALA A 56 -29.31 -3.80 2.43
C ALA A 56 -29.01 -5.30 2.56
N ALA A 57 -27.73 -5.62 2.73
CA ALA A 57 -27.27 -6.95 3.05
C ALA A 57 -27.66 -7.29 4.51
N PRO A 58 -28.00 -8.55 4.81
CA PRO A 58 -28.50 -8.96 6.11
C PRO A 58 -27.43 -8.79 7.20
N ALA A 59 -27.88 -8.41 8.39
CA ALA A 59 -27.11 -8.29 9.61
C ALA A 59 -26.51 -9.64 10.03
N GLY A 60 -25.33 -9.96 9.49
CA GLY A 60 -24.44 -10.99 10.00
C GLY A 60 -23.20 -10.30 10.56
N GLU A 61 -23.02 -10.43 11.88
CA GLU A 61 -21.77 -10.12 12.59
C GLU A 61 -21.16 -8.77 12.19
N GLN A 62 -21.67 -7.67 12.76
CA GLN A 62 -21.07 -6.35 12.59
C GLN A 62 -19.60 -6.44 13.02
N ALA A 63 -18.71 -6.57 12.03
CA ALA A 63 -17.29 -6.44 12.22
C ALA A 63 -17.09 -5.12 12.95
N GLN A 64 -16.62 -5.19 14.19
CA GLN A 64 -16.37 -4.01 15.00
C GLN A 64 -15.58 -3.03 14.14
N LEU A 65 -16.18 -1.87 13.86
CA LEU A 65 -15.59 -0.88 12.98
C LEU A 65 -14.23 -0.49 13.54
N LYS A 66 -13.16 -0.87 12.81
CA LYS A 66 -11.79 -0.67 13.25
C LYS A 66 -11.39 0.77 13.01
N ASP A 67 -10.82 1.41 14.03
CA ASP A 67 -10.20 2.72 13.87
C ASP A 67 -8.83 2.60 13.19
N GLY A 68 -8.19 3.75 12.94
CA GLY A 68 -6.87 3.79 12.29
C GLY A 68 -5.82 2.98 13.04
N TYR A 69 -5.80 3.02 14.38
CA TYR A 69 -4.82 2.28 15.19
C TYR A 69 -5.05 0.78 15.15
N ALA A 70 -6.31 0.33 15.18
CA ALA A 70 -6.66 -1.09 15.06
C ALA A 70 -6.24 -1.66 13.71
N LEU A 71 -6.35 -0.90 12.62
CA LEU A 71 -5.85 -1.29 11.31
C LEU A 71 -4.32 -1.46 11.31
N LEU A 72 -3.58 -0.50 11.86
CA LEU A 72 -2.11 -0.59 11.95
C LEU A 72 -1.65 -1.76 12.83
N ASN A 73 -2.28 -1.96 13.98
CA ASN A 73 -1.99 -3.09 14.84
C ASN A 73 -2.32 -4.43 14.16
N GLY A 74 -3.40 -4.50 13.38
CA GLY A 74 -3.71 -5.67 12.56
C GLY A 74 -2.59 -6.01 11.57
N LEU A 75 -1.97 -5.00 10.97
CA LEU A 75 -0.84 -5.18 10.05
C LEU A 75 0.46 -5.60 10.76
N LEU A 76 0.73 -5.07 11.95
CA LEU A 76 1.90 -5.47 12.76
C LEU A 76 1.81 -6.90 13.28
N THR A 77 0.59 -7.36 13.58
CA THR A 77 0.32 -8.70 14.12
C THR A 77 0.09 -9.75 13.04
N LEU A 78 0.18 -9.36 11.76
CA LEU A 78 -0.12 -10.21 10.60
C LEU A 78 0.62 -11.55 10.65
N PHE A 79 1.88 -11.53 11.09
CA PHE A 79 2.76 -12.70 11.11
C PHE A 79 3.01 -13.28 12.51
N GLU A 80 2.47 -12.68 13.58
CA GLU A 80 2.73 -13.15 14.95
C GLU A 80 2.13 -14.53 15.23
N ASN A 81 1.13 -14.95 14.45
CA ASN A 81 0.40 -16.21 14.63
C ASN A 81 0.51 -17.15 13.42
N ILE A 82 1.56 -17.03 12.59
CA ILE A 82 1.76 -17.97 11.50
C ILE A 82 2.34 -19.26 12.11
N PRO A 83 1.64 -20.39 12.03
CA PRO A 83 2.25 -21.67 12.38
C PRO A 83 3.40 -21.87 11.39
N ILE A 84 4.65 -21.76 11.84
CA ILE A 84 5.82 -22.11 11.03
C ILE A 84 5.83 -23.64 10.96
N PRO A 85 5.47 -24.29 9.85
CA PRO A 85 5.65 -25.72 9.78
C PRO A 85 7.15 -25.94 9.72
N ILE A 86 7.73 -26.57 10.76
CA ILE A 86 9.11 -27.06 10.76
C ILE A 86 9.14 -28.25 9.79
N VAL A 87 9.02 -27.99 8.49
CA VAL A 87 9.14 -29.03 7.48
C VAL A 87 10.62 -29.28 7.30
N LYS A 88 11.10 -30.43 7.79
CA LYS A 88 12.35 -31.02 7.32
C LYS A 88 12.15 -31.30 5.82
N VAL A 89 12.56 -30.36 4.97
CA VAL A 89 12.39 -30.46 3.51
C VAL A 89 13.25 -31.61 3.00
N LYS A 90 12.64 -32.79 2.80
CA LYS A 90 13.12 -33.75 1.80
C LYS A 90 12.84 -33.11 0.44
N LYS A 91 13.90 -32.73 -0.28
CA LYS A 91 13.81 -32.24 -1.66
C LYS A 91 13.08 -33.28 -2.51
N THR A 92 11.87 -32.96 -2.95
CA THR A 92 11.23 -33.61 -4.10
C THR A 92 11.05 -32.55 -5.18
N PRO A 93 11.34 -32.83 -6.47
CA PRO A 93 11.55 -31.79 -7.48
C PRO A 93 10.27 -31.17 -8.07
N GLU A 94 9.09 -31.62 -7.66
CA GLU A 94 7.84 -31.28 -8.33
C GLU A 94 6.82 -30.75 -7.32
N THR A 95 6.86 -29.47 -7.01
CA THR A 95 5.71 -28.76 -6.43
C THR A 95 5.67 -27.36 -6.99
N GLU A 96 5.04 -27.24 -8.15
CA GLU A 96 4.62 -25.97 -8.73
C GLU A 96 3.71 -25.22 -7.75
N ALA A 97 4.07 -23.96 -7.48
CA ALA A 97 3.19 -22.84 -7.11
C ALA A 97 2.12 -23.06 -6.02
N ARG A 98 2.32 -23.95 -5.04
CA ARG A 98 1.44 -23.99 -3.85
C ARG A 98 1.97 -23.03 -2.78
N MET A 99 1.21 -21.97 -2.51
CA MET A 99 1.45 -21.12 -1.33
C MET A 99 1.50 -22.00 -0.08
N SER A 100 2.45 -21.73 0.81
CA SER A 100 2.50 -22.45 2.09
C SER A 100 1.21 -22.20 2.88
N PRO A 101 0.72 -23.16 3.68
CA PRO A 101 -0.51 -22.99 4.47
C PRO A 101 -0.49 -21.72 5.34
N GLY A 102 0.70 -21.34 5.84
CA GLY A 102 0.89 -20.10 6.59
C GLY A 102 0.68 -18.84 5.75
N LEU A 103 1.16 -18.82 4.50
CA LEU A 103 0.99 -17.67 3.60
C LEU A 103 -0.47 -17.51 3.13
N VAL A 104 -1.23 -18.60 3.00
CA VAL A 104 -2.66 -18.54 2.68
C VAL A 104 -3.44 -17.82 3.78
N GLU A 105 -3.12 -18.10 5.05
CA GLU A 105 -3.75 -17.40 6.18
C GLU A 105 -3.36 -15.92 6.21
N VAL A 106 -2.12 -15.59 5.86
CA VAL A 106 -1.68 -14.20 5.73
C VAL A 106 -2.44 -13.47 4.62
N ASP A 107 -2.61 -14.08 3.44
CA ASP A 107 -3.36 -13.47 2.33
C ASP A 107 -4.82 -13.21 2.71
N LYS A 108 -5.44 -14.16 3.42
CA LYS A 108 -6.80 -14.01 3.95
C LYS A 108 -6.89 -12.82 4.91
N ARG A 109 -5.94 -12.68 5.84
CA ARG A 109 -5.90 -11.55 6.78
C ARG A 109 -5.66 -10.22 6.09
N LEU A 110 -4.74 -10.16 5.13
CA LEU A 110 -4.51 -8.95 4.32
C LEU A 110 -5.76 -8.54 3.56
N SER A 111 -6.46 -9.51 2.97
CA SER A 111 -7.72 -9.25 2.26
C SER A 111 -8.79 -8.73 3.20
N GLN A 112 -8.91 -9.29 4.41
CA GLN A 112 -9.82 -8.79 5.44
C GLN A 112 -9.47 -7.36 5.88
N LEU A 113 -8.20 -7.05 6.12
CA LEU A 113 -7.75 -5.69 6.45
C LEU A 113 -8.06 -4.69 5.32
N GLY A 114 -8.02 -5.14 4.06
CA GLY A 114 -8.47 -4.37 2.91
C GLY A 114 -9.96 -4.05 2.94
N VAL A 115 -10.81 -4.98 3.39
CA VAL A 115 -12.24 -4.76 3.59
C VAL A 115 -12.49 -3.82 4.77
N ASP A 116 -11.85 -4.09 5.91
CA ASP A 116 -12.00 -3.31 7.14
C ASP A 116 -11.60 -1.84 6.92
N SER A 117 -10.52 -1.59 6.17
CA SER A 117 -10.09 -0.22 5.86
C SER A 117 -11.07 0.53 4.96
N LYS A 118 -11.75 -0.14 4.03
CA LYS A 118 -12.82 0.48 3.23
C LYS A 118 -14.02 0.81 4.10
N ALA A 119 -14.44 -0.13 4.95
CA ALA A 119 -15.53 0.10 5.89
C ALA A 119 -15.23 1.27 6.86
N ALA A 120 -14.00 1.35 7.36
CA ALA A 120 -13.55 2.46 8.22
C ALA A 120 -13.56 3.82 7.49
N LEU A 121 -13.25 3.84 6.19
CA LEU A 121 -13.32 5.05 5.37
C LEU A 121 -14.76 5.48 5.15
N GLU A 122 -15.66 4.55 4.84
CA GLU A 122 -17.09 4.81 4.65
C GLU A 122 -17.76 5.29 5.95
N ALA A 123 -17.35 4.74 7.09
CA ALA A 123 -17.78 5.20 8.41
C ALA A 123 -17.15 6.52 8.87
N GLY A 124 -16.21 7.09 8.12
CA GLY A 124 -15.53 8.35 8.47
C GLY A 124 -14.54 8.24 9.64
N LEU A 125 -14.21 7.02 10.09
CA LEU A 125 -13.24 6.79 11.15
C LEU A 125 -11.82 7.14 10.70
N ILE A 126 -11.51 6.84 9.44
CA ILE A 126 -10.27 7.25 8.78
C ILE A 126 -10.57 8.24 7.65
N ASP A 127 -9.60 9.08 7.32
CA ASP A 127 -9.70 9.96 6.16
C ASP A 127 -9.11 9.31 4.89
N LYS A 128 -9.34 9.97 3.75
CA LYS A 128 -8.86 9.50 2.44
C LYS A 128 -7.33 9.41 2.38
N ILE A 129 -6.61 10.32 3.06
CA ILE A 129 -5.14 10.36 3.01
C ILE A 129 -4.58 9.14 3.72
N PHE A 130 -5.06 8.87 4.93
CA PHE A 130 -4.70 7.67 5.69
C PHE A 130 -5.06 6.40 4.90
N PHE A 131 -6.27 6.33 4.34
CA PHE A 131 -6.71 5.18 3.55
C PHE A 131 -5.77 4.88 2.37
N TYR A 132 -5.36 5.88 1.59
CA TYR A 132 -4.47 5.65 0.45
C TYR A 132 -3.07 5.19 0.88
N ARG A 133 -2.52 5.74 1.97
CA ARG A 133 -1.24 5.30 2.53
C ARG A 133 -1.31 3.87 3.06
N TYR A 134 -2.36 3.56 3.81
CA TYR A 134 -2.60 2.22 4.34
C TYR A 134 -2.79 1.19 3.21
N ARG A 135 -3.58 1.53 2.19
CA ARG A 135 -3.77 0.69 1.01
C ARG A 135 -2.47 0.45 0.25
N ARG A 136 -1.61 1.45 0.15
CA ARG A 136 -0.26 1.29 -0.44
C ARG A 136 0.53 0.25 0.33
N LEU A 137 0.57 0.29 1.66
CA LEU A 137 1.23 -0.74 2.47
C LEU A 137 0.64 -2.14 2.25
N LEU A 138 -0.69 -2.28 2.29
CA LEU A 138 -1.35 -3.56 2.02
C LEU A 138 -0.95 -4.16 0.68
N MET A 139 -0.83 -3.32 -0.35
CA MET A 139 -0.39 -3.73 -1.68
C MET A 139 1.03 -4.30 -1.65
N HIS A 140 1.97 -3.62 -0.98
CA HIS A 140 3.35 -4.11 -0.83
C HIS A 140 3.41 -5.45 -0.08
N TYR A 141 2.67 -5.59 1.02
CA TYR A 141 2.59 -6.89 1.72
C TYR A 141 2.03 -7.98 0.81
N LYS A 142 1.02 -7.68 -0.01
CA LYS A 142 0.45 -8.63 -0.96
C LYS A 142 1.44 -9.03 -2.05
N LEU A 143 2.24 -8.09 -2.56
CA LEU A 143 3.32 -8.38 -3.51
C LEU A 143 4.38 -9.30 -2.91
N ILE A 144 4.73 -9.12 -1.63
CA ILE A 144 5.74 -9.92 -0.94
C ILE A 144 5.29 -11.38 -0.75
N ILE A 145 4.01 -11.62 -0.46
CA ILE A 145 3.49 -12.97 -0.23
C ILE A 145 3.05 -13.70 -1.50
N MET A 146 2.92 -12.99 -2.63
CA MET A 146 2.55 -13.62 -3.89
C MET A 146 3.67 -14.59 -4.32
N PRO A 147 3.33 -15.82 -4.72
CA PRO A 147 4.32 -16.73 -5.25
C PRO A 147 4.95 -16.07 -6.48
N VAL A 148 6.26 -15.94 -6.48
CA VAL A 148 7.00 -15.49 -7.66
C VAL A 148 6.81 -16.57 -8.71
N VAL A 149 5.81 -16.39 -9.57
CA VAL A 149 5.72 -17.14 -10.83
C VAL A 149 7.00 -16.75 -11.57
N ARG A 150 7.95 -17.68 -11.63
CA ARG A 150 9.27 -17.48 -12.21
C ARG A 150 9.12 -17.12 -13.69
N GLY A 151 8.97 -15.83 -13.96
CA GLY A 151 8.91 -15.22 -15.26
C GLY A 151 9.39 -13.79 -15.13
N GLU A 152 10.31 -13.40 -15.99
CA GLU A 152 10.92 -12.05 -16.03
C GLU A 152 9.87 -10.94 -16.14
N LEU A 153 8.68 -11.27 -16.66
CA LEU A 153 7.58 -10.34 -16.95
C LEU A 153 7.17 -9.48 -15.75
N LEU A 154 7.22 -10.01 -14.53
CA LEU A 154 6.81 -9.26 -13.33
C LEU A 154 8.01 -8.64 -12.60
N LYS A 155 9.26 -9.01 -12.91
CA LYS A 155 10.46 -8.54 -12.20
C LYS A 155 10.53 -7.01 -12.23
N GLU A 156 10.39 -6.42 -13.41
CA GLU A 156 10.45 -4.96 -13.58
C GLU A 156 9.31 -4.24 -12.85
N LEU A 157 8.10 -4.81 -12.88
CA LEU A 157 6.95 -4.23 -12.21
C LEU A 157 7.12 -4.26 -10.68
N PHE A 158 7.60 -5.37 -10.12
CA PHE A 158 7.91 -5.48 -8.70
C PHE A 158 9.03 -4.51 -8.33
N GLN A 159 10.12 -4.49 -9.11
CA GLN A 159 11.26 -3.63 -8.84
C GLN A 159 10.86 -2.16 -8.82
N ARG A 160 10.08 -1.72 -9.82
CA ARG A 160 9.56 -0.37 -9.87
C ARG A 160 8.63 -0.05 -8.70
N ALA A 161 7.71 -0.95 -8.35
CA ALA A 161 6.78 -0.72 -7.24
C ALA A 161 7.53 -0.54 -5.90
N PHE A 162 8.54 -1.37 -5.66
CA PHE A 162 9.36 -1.32 -4.44
C PHE A 162 10.33 -0.14 -4.42
N ASP A 163 10.94 0.21 -5.55
CA ASP A 163 11.77 1.41 -5.69
C ASP A 163 10.95 2.68 -5.50
N ASP A 164 9.82 2.81 -6.20
CA ASP A 164 8.90 3.95 -6.04
C ASP A 164 8.45 4.08 -4.57
N PHE A 165 8.16 2.98 -3.89
CA PHE A 165 7.79 3.01 -2.47
C PHE A 165 8.93 3.45 -1.57
N THR A 166 10.11 2.85 -1.72
CA THR A 166 11.31 3.18 -0.92
C THR A 166 11.68 4.65 -1.13
N TRP A 167 11.75 5.09 -2.38
CA TRP A 167 12.02 6.48 -2.75
C TRP A 167 11.01 7.45 -2.11
N ASN A 168 9.71 7.13 -2.16
CA ASN A 168 8.67 8.00 -1.60
C ASN A 168 8.72 8.12 -0.07
N VAL A 169 9.33 7.17 0.63
CA VAL A 169 9.34 7.14 2.10
C VAL A 169 10.68 7.58 2.67
N THR A 170 11.78 7.04 2.13
CA THR A 170 13.14 7.27 2.64
C THR A 170 14.02 8.09 1.70
N TYR A 171 13.59 8.34 0.47
CA TYR A 171 14.39 8.96 -0.60
C TYR A 171 15.64 8.16 -0.98
N GLU A 172 15.58 6.84 -0.79
CA GLU A 172 16.63 5.91 -1.17
C GLU A 172 16.19 5.06 -2.37
N HIS A 173 17.14 4.74 -3.24
CA HIS A 173 16.91 3.79 -4.33
C HIS A 173 16.97 2.36 -3.83
N TRP A 174 16.17 1.50 -4.44
CA TRP A 174 16.03 0.10 -4.08
C TRP A 174 16.25 -0.82 -5.29
N SER A 175 17.04 -1.87 -5.10
CA SER A 175 17.23 -2.94 -6.07
C SER A 175 17.16 -4.30 -5.39
N TRP A 176 16.68 -5.30 -6.13
CA TRP A 176 16.69 -6.71 -5.68
C TRP A 176 18.12 -7.28 -5.62
N GLU A 177 19.02 -6.74 -6.43
CA GLU A 177 20.41 -7.20 -6.57
C GLU A 177 21.31 -6.60 -5.48
N ASP A 178 20.81 -5.62 -4.73
CA ASP A 178 21.50 -5.03 -3.60
C ASP A 178 21.52 -6.01 -2.41
N ASN A 179 22.71 -6.22 -1.83
CA ASN A 179 22.88 -7.05 -0.63
C ASN A 179 22.05 -6.54 0.57
N ASP A 180 21.71 -5.25 0.59
CA ASP A 180 20.91 -4.59 1.61
C ASP A 180 19.48 -4.26 1.15
N GLY A 181 19.04 -4.72 -0.04
CA GLY A 181 17.71 -4.41 -0.58
C GLY A 181 16.58 -4.77 0.39
N ILE A 182 16.62 -5.97 0.98
CA ILE A 182 15.62 -6.38 1.99
C ILE A 182 15.64 -5.46 3.22
N ALA A 183 16.82 -5.02 3.66
CA ALA A 183 16.97 -4.14 4.81
C ALA A 183 16.43 -2.72 4.51
N LYS A 184 16.70 -2.18 3.32
CA LYS A 184 16.14 -0.91 2.82
C LYS A 184 14.61 -0.95 2.78
N MET A 185 14.03 -2.01 2.22
CA MET A 185 12.58 -2.20 2.17
C MET A 185 11.95 -2.27 3.56
N ALA A 186 12.60 -2.99 4.48
CA ALA A 186 12.18 -3.07 5.87
C ALA A 186 12.20 -1.70 6.56
N ALA A 187 13.27 -0.93 6.38
CA ALA A 187 13.41 0.41 6.92
C ALA A 187 12.34 1.36 6.35
N ALA A 188 12.10 1.32 5.03
CA ALA A 188 11.04 2.10 4.41
C ALA A 188 9.64 1.71 4.93
N THR A 189 9.39 0.42 5.15
CA THR A 189 8.14 -0.03 5.75
C THR A 189 7.98 0.49 7.18
N GLU A 190 9.03 0.41 8.00
CA GLU A 190 9.05 0.94 9.37
C GLU A 190 8.77 2.43 9.41
N GLU A 191 9.43 3.20 8.55
CA GLU A 191 9.26 4.65 8.45
C GLU A 191 7.83 5.02 8.02
N GLU A 192 7.24 4.32 7.04
CA GLU A 192 5.84 4.56 6.64
C GLU A 192 4.87 4.30 7.80
N PHE A 193 5.11 3.25 8.60
CA PHE A 193 4.33 2.97 9.80
C PHE A 193 4.41 4.09 10.83
N VAL A 194 5.62 4.58 11.12
CA VAL A 194 5.84 5.69 12.06
C VAL A 194 5.14 6.95 11.56
N GLN A 195 5.29 7.28 10.28
CA GLN A 195 4.63 8.44 9.69
C GLN A 195 3.10 8.35 9.73
N MET A 196 2.52 7.16 9.60
CA MET A 196 1.07 6.96 9.77
C MET A 196 0.62 7.09 11.22
N MET A 197 1.40 6.59 12.19
CA MET A 197 1.12 6.79 13.61
C MET A 197 1.12 8.28 13.97
N ILE A 198 2.16 9.01 13.55
CA ILE A 198 2.25 10.47 13.71
C ILE A 198 1.07 11.17 13.02
N TYR A 199 0.66 10.69 11.86
CA TYR A 199 -0.50 11.23 11.15
C TYR A 199 -1.78 11.13 11.99
N LEU A 200 -2.05 9.97 12.59
CA LEU A 200 -3.20 9.76 13.47
C LEU A 200 -3.12 10.66 14.70
N ASP A 201 -1.96 10.74 15.36
CA ASP A 201 -1.75 11.55 16.57
C ASP A 201 -1.92 13.06 16.30
N THR A 202 -1.54 13.53 15.11
CA THR A 202 -1.57 14.96 14.74
C THR A 202 -2.84 15.39 14.02
N ARG A 203 -3.77 14.46 13.73
CA ARG A 203 -4.99 14.73 12.95
C ARG A 203 -5.83 15.86 13.54
N GLN A 204 -6.16 15.79 14.82
CA GLN A 204 -6.98 16.80 15.49
C GLN A 204 -6.30 18.18 15.47
N LYS A 205 -4.99 18.22 15.79
CA LYS A 205 -4.19 19.46 15.76
C LYS A 205 -4.15 20.08 14.36
N ARG A 206 -4.07 19.27 13.31
CA ARG A 206 -4.07 19.72 11.91
C ARG A 206 -5.41 20.35 11.54
N GLU A 207 -6.54 19.78 11.97
CA GLU A 207 -7.86 20.35 11.71
C GLU A 207 -8.06 21.70 12.42
N GLU A 208 -7.59 21.83 13.66
CA GLU A 208 -7.61 23.10 14.38
C GLU A 208 -6.75 24.17 13.69
N LEU A 209 -5.55 23.80 13.25
CA LEU A 209 -4.66 24.70 12.51
C LEU A 209 -5.29 25.15 11.19
N LYS A 210 -5.90 24.23 10.43
CA LYS A 210 -6.64 24.56 9.21
C LYS A 210 -7.79 25.53 9.49
N LYS A 211 -8.55 25.34 10.57
CA LYS A 211 -9.61 26.29 10.97
C LYS A 211 -9.05 27.67 11.33
N LYS A 212 -7.92 27.73 12.04
CA LYS A 212 -7.26 29.00 12.42
C LYS A 212 -6.71 29.74 11.19
N ILE A 213 -6.06 29.04 10.28
CA ILE A 213 -5.48 29.62 9.05
C ILE A 213 -6.59 30.01 8.07
N GLY A 214 -7.60 29.16 7.87
CA GLY A 214 -8.73 29.44 6.98
C GLY A 214 -9.48 30.72 7.36
N LYS A 215 -9.65 31.00 8.66
CA LYS A 215 -10.22 32.26 9.15
C LYS A 215 -9.37 33.49 8.83
N ARG A 216 -8.05 33.34 8.66
CA ARG A 216 -7.12 34.44 8.35
C ARG A 216 -6.91 34.63 6.86
N MET A 217 -7.02 33.56 6.08
CA MET A 217 -6.75 33.54 4.64
C MET A 217 -7.98 33.84 3.78
N LEU A 218 -9.19 33.52 4.26
CA LEU A 218 -10.41 33.82 3.53
C LEU A 218 -10.90 35.24 3.88
N PRO A 219 -11.19 36.09 2.89
CA PRO A 219 -11.83 37.38 3.16
C PRO A 219 -13.17 37.13 3.88
N PRO A 220 -13.57 38.01 4.82
CA PRO A 220 -14.83 37.85 5.53
C PRO A 220 -15.98 37.70 4.51
N PRO A 221 -16.92 36.77 4.75
CA PRO A 221 -18.04 36.56 3.84
C PRO A 221 -18.75 37.90 3.61
N PRO A 222 -19.11 38.25 2.36
CA PRO A 222 -19.72 39.53 2.06
C PRO A 222 -20.95 39.71 2.96
N ALA A 223 -20.98 40.82 3.70
CA ALA A 223 -22.08 41.13 4.59
C ALA A 223 -23.39 41.08 3.78
N ARG A 224 -24.28 40.14 4.12
CA ARG A 224 -25.63 40.11 3.55
C ARG A 224 -26.25 41.47 3.86
N LYS A 225 -26.43 42.32 2.85
CA LYS A 225 -27.19 43.57 2.97
C LYS A 225 -28.53 43.18 3.59
N LYS A 226 -28.77 43.62 4.83
CA LYS A 226 -30.09 43.60 5.44
C LYS A 226 -31.01 44.33 4.45
N SER A 227 -31.89 43.58 3.81
CA SER A 227 -33.02 44.13 3.08
C SER A 227 -33.77 45.03 4.04
N GLU A 228 -33.70 46.34 3.80
CA GLU A 228 -34.51 47.35 4.48
C GLU A 228 -35.98 46.91 4.41
N GLU A 229 -36.53 46.72 5.59
CA GLU A 229 -37.93 46.48 5.87
C GLU A 229 -38.71 47.69 5.36
N LYS A 230 -39.37 47.54 4.20
CA LYS A 230 -40.32 48.53 3.67
C LYS A 230 -41.42 48.73 4.72
N LYS A 231 -41.37 49.87 5.40
CA LYS A 231 -42.44 50.38 6.26
C LYS A 231 -43.70 50.59 5.41
N PRO A 232 -44.86 50.03 5.76
CA PRO A 232 -46.11 50.29 5.04
C PRO A 232 -46.64 51.67 5.42
N GLU A 233 -47.07 52.44 4.41
CA GLU A 233 -47.95 53.61 4.56
C GLU A 233 -49.41 53.18 4.68
#